data_AF-A0A3C0VAU5-F1
#
_entry.id   AF-A0A3C0VAU5-F1
#
_cell.length_a   1.000
_cell.length_b   1.000
_cell.length_c   1.000
_cell.angle_alpha   90.00
_cell.angle_beta   90.00
_cell.angle_gamma   90.00
#
_symmetry.space_group_name_H-M   'P 1'
#
loop_
_entity.id
_entity.type
_entity.pdbx_description
1 polymer ?
#
loop_
_entity_poly.entity_id
_entity_poly.type
_entity_poly.pdbx_seq_one_letter_code
_entity_poly.pdbx_strand_id
1 'polypeptide(L)'
;SFRGLPNDVYFQIGILATLGLTTKNAILIVQFAKARVEQGMGLIEATLEGAKLRLRPIVMTSLAFGFGVLPLAIAGGAGAGAQKAIGTTVVGGVVTSTFLVTLFAPLFYVLIYRMSRKHRQAEAARAAAADPSGN
;
A
#
# COMPACT_ATOMS: atom_id res chain seq x y z
N SER A 1 6.12 -22.89 -6.18
CA SER A 1 5.47 -21.71 -6.82
C SER A 1 4.57 -22.20 -7.95
N PHE A 2 3.34 -21.70 -8.09
CA PHE A 2 2.31 -22.18 -9.05
C PHE A 2 2.75 -22.21 -10.54
N ARG A 3 3.91 -21.64 -10.89
CA ARG A 3 4.52 -21.69 -12.24
C ARG A 3 5.88 -22.40 -12.32
N GLY A 4 6.37 -23.01 -11.24
CA GLY A 4 7.66 -23.73 -11.22
C GLY A 4 8.89 -22.86 -11.48
N LEU A 5 8.75 -21.53 -11.45
CA LEU A 5 9.86 -20.60 -11.69
C LEU A 5 10.81 -20.59 -10.48
N PRO A 6 12.15 -20.64 -10.69
CA PRO A 6 13.14 -20.49 -9.63
C PRO A 6 13.03 -19.12 -8.97
N ASN A 7 13.38 -19.03 -7.67
CA ASN A 7 13.58 -17.75 -7.00
C ASN A 7 14.95 -17.17 -7.41
N ASP A 8 15.02 -16.65 -8.63
CA ASP A 8 16.21 -16.06 -9.22
C ASP A 8 16.27 -14.54 -9.00
N VAL A 9 17.36 -13.91 -9.46
CA VAL A 9 17.56 -12.46 -9.32
C VAL A 9 16.47 -11.67 -10.07
N TYR A 10 15.94 -12.20 -11.17
CA TYR A 10 14.88 -11.56 -11.95
C TYR A 10 13.54 -11.55 -11.20
N PHE A 11 13.21 -12.62 -10.48
CA PHE A 11 12.07 -12.69 -9.57
C PHE A 11 12.20 -11.65 -8.46
N GLN A 12 13.37 -11.52 -7.83
CA GLN A 12 13.61 -10.54 -6.77
C GLN A 12 13.46 -9.09 -7.28
N ILE A 13 14.01 -8.78 -8.45
CA ILE A 13 13.85 -7.47 -9.09
C ILE A 13 12.36 -7.20 -9.39
N GLY A 14 11.61 -8.20 -9.85
CA GLY A 14 10.16 -8.09 -10.10
C GLY A 14 9.35 -7.79 -8.83
N ILE A 15 9.69 -8.43 -7.71
CA ILE A 15 9.10 -8.12 -6.40
C ILE A 15 9.45 -6.68 -5.99
N LEU A 16 10.72 -6.27 -6.10
CA LEU A 16 11.16 -4.94 -5.69
C LEU A 16 10.43 -3.84 -6.46
N ALA A 17 10.29 -3.99 -7.78
CA ALA A 17 9.54 -3.06 -8.62
C ALA A 17 8.06 -2.97 -8.18
N THR A 18 7.43 -4.12 -7.92
CA THR A 18 6.04 -4.19 -7.46
C THR A 18 5.88 -3.55 -6.08
N LEU A 19 6.80 -3.79 -5.15
CA LEU A 19 6.80 -3.20 -3.82
C LEU A 19 6.87 -1.67 -3.89
N GLY A 20 7.71 -1.11 -4.76
CA GLY A 20 7.80 0.34 -4.98
C GLY A 20 6.47 0.94 -5.45
N LEU A 21 5.85 0.36 -6.47
CA LEU A 21 4.54 0.80 -6.98
C LEU A 21 3.46 0.72 -5.88
N THR A 22 3.43 -0.40 -5.17
CA THR A 22 2.48 -0.68 -4.09
C THR A 22 2.62 0.31 -2.94
N THR A 23 3.86 0.60 -2.54
CA THR A 23 4.20 1.51 -1.45
C THR A 23 3.78 2.94 -1.79
N LYS A 24 4.05 3.42 -3.01
CA LYS A 24 3.57 4.73 -3.48
C LYS A 24 2.05 4.83 -3.38
N ASN A 25 1.35 3.79 -3.84
CA ASN A 25 -0.12 3.77 -3.80
C ASN A 25 -0.66 3.81 -2.36
N ALA A 26 -0.04 3.08 -1.42
CA ALA A 26 -0.44 3.08 -0.02
C ALA A 26 -0.15 4.44 0.68
N ILE A 27 1.05 4.98 0.52
CA ILE A 27 1.46 6.27 1.10
C ILE A 27 0.53 7.38 0.66
N LEU A 28 0.16 7.40 -0.62
CA LEU A 28 -0.69 8.44 -1.19
C LEU A 28 -2.14 8.42 -0.66
N ILE A 29 -2.66 7.26 -0.24
CA ILE A 29 -3.96 7.16 0.45
C ILE A 29 -3.84 7.74 1.86
N VAL A 30 -2.83 7.27 2.61
CA VAL A 30 -2.60 7.67 4.00
C VAL A 30 -2.33 9.16 4.12
N GLN A 31 -1.50 9.71 3.23
CA GLN A 31 -1.14 11.13 3.22
C GLN A 31 -2.36 12.02 3.00
N PHE A 32 -3.24 11.67 2.05
CA PHE A 32 -4.47 12.44 1.81
C PHE A 32 -5.44 12.35 2.98
N ALA A 33 -5.63 11.13 3.52
CA ALA A 33 -6.49 10.93 4.68
C ALA A 33 -5.99 11.74 5.88
N LYS A 34 -4.68 11.72 6.14
CA LYS A 34 -4.04 12.50 7.20
C LYS A 34 -4.24 14.00 7.02
N ALA A 35 -3.97 14.51 5.81
CA ALA A 35 -4.14 15.93 5.52
C ALA A 35 -5.58 16.41 5.75
N ARG A 36 -6.60 15.61 5.39
CA ARG A 36 -8.00 15.96 5.64
C ARG A 36 -8.40 15.87 7.11
N VAL A 37 -7.86 14.91 7.86
CA VAL A 37 -8.05 14.85 9.33
C VAL A 37 -7.42 16.07 10.01
N GLU A 38 -6.24 16.50 9.57
CA GLU A 38 -5.57 17.71 10.09
C GLU A 38 -6.36 18.99 9.77
N GLN A 39 -7.13 19.00 8.68
CA GLN A 39 -8.08 20.07 8.34
C GLN A 39 -9.40 20.01 9.15
N GLY A 40 -9.52 19.09 10.10
CA GLY A 40 -10.68 18.96 10.99
C GLY A 40 -11.77 18.00 10.52
N MET A 41 -11.57 17.29 9.40
CA MET A 41 -12.53 16.29 8.91
C MET A 41 -12.55 15.04 9.81
N GLY A 42 -13.71 14.40 9.93
CA GLY A 42 -13.85 13.15 10.67
C GLY A 42 -12.93 12.04 10.11
N LEU A 43 -12.30 11.25 10.99
CA LEU A 43 -11.33 10.21 10.60
C LEU A 43 -11.84 9.26 9.50
N ILE A 44 -13.06 8.75 9.64
CA ILE A 44 -13.62 7.79 8.70
C ILE A 44 -13.91 8.47 7.35
N GLU A 45 -14.47 9.67 7.39
CA GLU A 45 -14.81 10.46 6.21
C GLU A 45 -13.55 10.82 5.41
N ALA A 46 -12.54 11.37 6.08
CA ALA A 46 -11.24 11.69 5.51
C ALA A 46 -10.56 10.48 4.88
N THR A 47 -10.64 9.32 5.53
CA THR A 47 -10.07 8.07 5.02
C THR A 47 -10.80 7.60 3.77
N LEU A 48 -12.13 7.64 3.78
CA LEU A 48 -12.95 7.21 2.66
C LEU A 48 -12.77 8.12 1.45
N GLU A 49 -12.68 9.44 1.66
CA GLU A 49 -12.40 10.41 0.60
C GLU A 49 -11.01 10.18 0.00
N GLY A 50 -9.99 10.01 0.85
CA GLY A 50 -8.63 9.67 0.41
C GLY A 50 -8.58 8.40 -0.42
N ALA A 51 -9.29 7.35 -0.02
CA ALA A 51 -9.37 6.09 -0.77
C ALA A 51 -10.07 6.29 -2.14
N LYS A 52 -11.19 7.02 -2.19
CA LYS A 52 -11.94 7.30 -3.43
C LYS A 52 -11.13 8.10 -4.44
N LEU A 53 -10.42 9.14 -4.00
CA LEU A 53 -9.58 9.97 -4.85
C LEU A 53 -8.44 9.17 -5.50
N ARG A 54 -7.97 8.12 -4.84
CA ARG A 54 -6.88 7.28 -5.33
C ARG A 54 -7.33 6.05 -6.11
N LEU A 55 -8.57 5.61 -5.98
CA LEU A 55 -9.09 4.44 -6.69
C LEU A 55 -8.87 4.53 -8.20
N ARG A 56 -9.25 5.66 -8.83
CA ARG A 56 -9.06 5.89 -10.26
C ARG A 56 -7.58 5.87 -10.67
N PRO A 57 -6.68 6.67 -10.05
CA PRO A 57 -5.24 6.58 -10.31
C PRO A 57 -4.60 5.20 -10.07
N ILE A 58 -4.99 4.50 -9.00
CA ILE A 58 -4.44 3.18 -8.66
C ILE A 58 -4.81 2.16 -9.74
N VAL A 59 -6.09 2.14 -10.15
CA VAL A 59 -6.54 1.25 -11.23
C VAL A 59 -5.82 1.59 -12.54
N MET A 60 -5.74 2.87 -12.90
CA MET A 60 -5.07 3.32 -14.12
C MET A 60 -3.60 2.86 -14.17
N THR A 61 -2.84 3.10 -13.11
CA THR A 61 -1.41 2.75 -13.04
C THR A 61 -1.18 1.24 -13.00
N SER A 62 -2.01 0.51 -12.25
CA SER A 62 -1.91 -0.95 -12.14
C SER A 62 -2.23 -1.63 -13.47
N LEU A 63 -3.24 -1.15 -14.20
CA LEU A 63 -3.58 -1.63 -15.54
C LEU A 63 -2.48 -1.29 -16.54
N ALA A 64 -2.01 -0.04 -16.58
CA ALA A 64 -0.96 0.37 -17.51
C ALA A 64 0.33 -0.43 -17.31
N PHE A 65 0.74 -0.63 -16.06
CA PHE A 65 1.93 -1.39 -15.73
C PHE A 65 1.73 -2.89 -15.99
N GLY A 66 0.60 -3.46 -15.58
CA GLY A 66 0.25 -4.87 -15.80
C GLY A 66 0.18 -5.23 -17.30
N PHE A 67 -0.44 -4.39 -18.12
CA PHE A 67 -0.45 -4.58 -19.58
C PHE A 67 0.93 -4.32 -20.21
N GLY A 68 1.69 -3.35 -19.69
CA GLY A 68 3.04 -3.06 -20.17
C GLY A 68 4.03 -4.21 -19.97
N VAL A 69 3.88 -4.98 -18.87
CA VAL A 69 4.74 -6.15 -18.59
C VAL A 69 4.16 -7.46 -19.13
N LEU A 70 2.92 -7.45 -19.64
CA LEU A 70 2.25 -8.63 -20.18
C LEU A 70 3.05 -9.33 -21.30
N PRO A 71 3.65 -8.60 -22.27
CA PRO A 71 4.46 -9.22 -23.32
C PRO A 71 5.67 -10.00 -22.76
N LEU A 72 6.29 -9.51 -21.69
CA LEU A 72 7.43 -10.18 -21.05
C LEU A 72 7.01 -11.52 -20.43
N ALA A 73 5.78 -11.60 -19.89
CA ALA A 73 5.25 -12.82 -19.29
C ALA A 73 4.97 -13.93 -20.32
N ILE A 74 4.79 -13.59 -21.60
CA ILE A 74 4.51 -14.53 -22.69
C ILE A 74 5.65 -14.66 -23.71
N ALA A 75 6.75 -13.92 -23.52
CA ALA A 75 7.85 -13.87 -24.47
C ALA A 75 8.49 -15.24 -24.75
N GLY A 76 8.88 -15.49 -26.00
CA GLY A 76 9.56 -16.70 -26.45
C GLY A 76 10.92 -16.39 -27.07
N GLY A 77 11.81 -17.38 -27.13
CA GLY A 77 13.15 -17.25 -27.71
C GLY A 77 14.28 -17.14 -26.69
N ALA A 78 15.44 -16.62 -27.13
CA ALA A 78 16.62 -16.44 -26.29
C ALA A 78 16.32 -15.46 -25.13
N GLY A 79 16.66 -15.85 -23.90
CA GLY A 79 16.37 -15.02 -22.71
C GLY A 79 14.92 -15.05 -22.22
N ALA A 80 14.05 -15.87 -22.82
CA ALA A 80 12.64 -16.00 -22.41
C ALA A 80 12.46 -16.43 -20.96
N GLY A 81 13.39 -17.21 -20.39
CA GLY A 81 13.34 -17.59 -18.97
C GLY A 81 13.33 -16.37 -18.04
N ALA A 82 14.28 -15.44 -18.24
CA ALA A 82 14.39 -14.21 -17.46
C ALA A 82 13.19 -13.28 -17.65
N GLN A 83 12.74 -13.12 -18.90
CA GLN A 83 11.59 -12.27 -19.23
C GLN A 83 10.28 -12.81 -18.63
N LYS A 84 10.05 -14.12 -18.71
CA LYS A 84 8.88 -14.77 -18.09
C LYS A 84 8.93 -14.70 -16.57
N ALA A 85 10.12 -14.85 -15.96
CA ALA A 85 10.30 -14.74 -14.51
C ALA A 85 9.90 -13.35 -14.00
N ILE A 86 10.45 -12.28 -14.58
CA ILE A 86 10.12 -10.92 -14.16
C ILE A 86 8.68 -10.54 -14.52
N GLY A 87 8.22 -10.86 -15.73
CA GLY A 87 6.86 -10.53 -16.19
C GLY A 87 5.79 -11.21 -15.36
N THR A 88 5.95 -12.51 -15.06
CA THR A 88 5.00 -13.25 -14.20
C THR A 88 4.92 -12.66 -12.80
N THR A 89 6.08 -12.35 -12.22
CA THR A 89 6.18 -11.84 -10.85
C THR A 89 5.50 -10.49 -10.73
N VAL A 90 5.77 -9.61 -11.68
CA VAL A 90 5.19 -8.26 -11.69
C VAL A 90 3.70 -8.30 -11.95
N VAL A 91 3.21 -9.07 -12.94
CA VAL A 91 1.77 -9.15 -13.23
C VAL A 91 1.00 -9.66 -12.01
N GLY A 92 1.45 -10.78 -11.42
CA GLY A 92 0.80 -11.34 -10.23
C GLY A 92 0.88 -10.41 -9.02
N GLY A 93 2.04 -9.77 -8.84
CA GLY A 93 2.29 -8.81 -7.78
C GLY A 93 1.39 -7.58 -7.87
N VAL A 94 1.27 -6.98 -9.05
CA VAL A 94 0.43 -5.79 -9.29
C VAL A 94 -1.02 -6.11 -9.06
N VAL A 95 -1.54 -7.19 -9.67
CA VAL A 95 -2.95 -7.57 -9.51
C VAL A 95 -3.27 -7.78 -8.04
N THR A 96 -2.46 -8.57 -7.34
CA THR A 96 -2.68 -8.87 -5.91
C THR A 96 -2.56 -7.59 -5.06
N SER A 97 -1.53 -6.78 -5.30
CA SER A 97 -1.26 -5.60 -4.49
C SER A 97 -2.27 -4.48 -4.69
N THR A 98 -2.85 -4.34 -5.89
CA THR A 98 -3.94 -3.40 -6.15
C THR A 98 -5.14 -3.67 -5.24
N PHE A 99 -5.58 -4.92 -5.13
CA PHE A 99 -6.70 -5.29 -4.25
C PHE A 99 -6.32 -5.12 -2.78
N LEU A 100 -5.14 -5.63 -2.38
CA LEU A 100 -4.70 -5.56 -0.99
C LEU A 100 -4.54 -4.11 -0.53
N VAL A 101 -3.84 -3.25 -1.27
CA VAL A 101 -3.63 -1.85 -0.87
C VAL A 101 -4.94 -1.08 -0.81
N THR A 102 -5.80 -1.23 -1.82
CA THR A 102 -7.05 -0.46 -1.89
C THR A 102 -7.96 -0.76 -0.69
N LEU A 103 -7.99 -2.00 -0.21
CA LEU A 103 -8.83 -2.41 0.92
C LEU A 103 -8.13 -2.21 2.27
N PHE A 104 -6.87 -2.61 2.38
CA PHE A 104 -6.18 -2.66 3.67
C PHE A 104 -5.50 -1.35 4.05
N ALA A 105 -5.02 -0.52 3.11
CA ALA A 105 -4.42 0.76 3.46
C ALA A 105 -5.36 1.69 4.25
N PRO A 106 -6.62 1.92 3.84
CA PRO A 106 -7.55 2.74 4.64
C PRO A 106 -7.88 2.09 5.98
N LEU A 107 -8.04 0.77 6.03
CA LEU A 107 -8.31 0.02 7.26
C LEU A 107 -7.18 0.19 8.28
N PHE A 108 -5.93 -0.06 7.86
CA PHE A 108 -4.76 0.07 8.73
C PHE A 108 -4.57 1.50 9.19
N TYR A 109 -4.81 2.49 8.33
CA TYR A 109 -4.74 3.89 8.72
C TYR A 109 -5.70 4.21 9.87
N VAL A 110 -6.98 3.84 9.76
CA VAL A 110 -7.99 4.08 10.81
C VAL A 110 -7.63 3.36 12.11
N LEU A 111 -7.17 2.10 12.01
CA LEU A 111 -6.78 1.28 13.16
C LEU A 111 -5.61 1.93 13.92
N ILE A 112 -4.54 2.26 13.20
CA ILE A 112 -3.32 2.86 13.78
C ILE A 112 -3.65 4.25 14.34
N TYR A 113 -4.43 5.06 13.63
CA TYR A 113 -4.81 6.39 14.09
C TYR A 113 -5.60 6.33 15.41
N ARG A 114 -6.60 5.44 15.52
CA ARG A 114 -7.39 5.24 16.75
C ARG A 114 -6.52 4.77 17.91
N MET A 115 -5.65 3.79 17.68
CA MET A 115 -4.75 3.26 18.70
C MET A 115 -3.78 4.33 19.21
N SER A 116 -3.18 5.10 18.30
CA SER A 116 -2.27 6.20 18.62
C SER A 116 -2.96 7.30 19.44
N ARG A 117 -4.21 7.64 19.10
CA ARG A 117 -4.98 8.65 19.86
C ARG A 117 -5.33 8.17 21.26
N LYS A 118 -5.72 6.89 21.42
CA LYS A 118 -6.00 6.28 22.72
C LYS A 118 -4.76 6.25 23.62
N HIS A 119 -3.58 5.93 23.07
CA HIS A 119 -2.32 5.93 23.80
C HIS A 119 -1.98 7.32 24.34
N ARG A 120 -2.04 8.35 23.49
CA ARG A 120 -1.80 9.75 23.90
C ARG A 120 -2.76 10.22 25.00
N GLN A 121 -4.03 9.84 24.91
CA GLN A 121 -5.02 10.16 25.95
C GLN A 121 -4.73 9.45 27.27
N ALA A 122 -4.30 8.18 27.22
CA ALA A 122 -3.92 7.43 28.41
C ALA A 122 -2.65 7.99 29.07
N GLU A 123 -1.66 8.42 28.28
CA GLU A 123 -0.46 9.09 28.77
C GLU A 123 -0.79 10.44 29.41
N ALA A 124 -1.61 11.27 28.75
CA ALA A 124 -2.05 12.55 29.31
C ALA A 124 -2.83 12.38 30.62
N ALA A 125 -3.72 11.38 30.70
CA ALA A 125 -4.46 11.08 31.92
C ALA A 125 -3.54 10.57 33.05
N ARG A 126 -2.51 9.77 32.72
CA ARG A 126 -1.51 9.32 33.69
C ARG A 126 -0.64 10.47 34.19
N ALA A 127 -0.23 11.39 33.30
CA ALA A 127 0.53 12.57 33.67
C ALA A 127 -0.29 13.48 34.60
N ALA A 128 -1.58 13.71 34.28
CA ALA A 128 -2.48 14.48 35.13
C ALA A 128 -2.77 13.80 36.49
N ALA A 129 -2.75 12.47 36.55
CA ALA A 129 -2.91 11.72 37.81
C ALA A 129 -1.61 11.64 38.64
N ALA A 130 -0.44 11.81 38.00
CA ALA A 130 0.87 11.78 38.66
C ALA A 130 1.27 13.12 39.29
N ASP A 131 0.53 14.21 38.99
CA ASP A 131 0.67 15.51 39.64
C ASP A 131 -0.64 15.94 40.33
N PRO A 132 -0.92 15.45 41.56
CA PRO A 132 -2.07 15.88 42.36
C PRO A 132 -1.77 17.14 43.19
N SER A 133 -0.54 17.66 43.17
CA SER A 133 -0.08 18.74 44.05
C SER A 133 0.19 20.01 43.25
N GLY A 134 -0.88 20.59 42.70
CA GLY A 134 -0.88 22.00 42.33
C GLY A 134 -0.92 22.87 43.58
N ASN A 135 0.25 23.13 44.17
CA ASN A 135 0.50 24.30 45.00
C ASN A 135 1.15 25.37 44.13
#